data_AF-A0A6I7WVR2-F1
#
_entry.id   AF-A0A6I7WVR2-F1
#
_cell.length_a   1.000
_cell.length_b   1.000
_cell.length_c   1.000
_cell.angle_alpha   90.00
_cell.angle_beta   90.00
_cell.angle_gamma   90.00
#
_symmetry.space_group_name_H-M   'P 1'
#
loop_
_entity.id
_entity.type
_entity.pdbx_description
1 polymer ?
#
loop_
_entity_poly.entity_id
_entity_poly.type
_entity_poly.pdbx_seq_one_letter_code
_entity_poly.pdbx_strand_id
1 'polypeptide(L)'
;MIKSIHMLFILLSVGGFITRIMLAEFKPDILRAKVLKIAPHVIDTILLLSGITLVFQGNWMAGEYGWILTKVVMLIAYIGFGVMAMRSTGLKRWGAFVLALVCFGYIGMVAVTKHGFI
;
A
#
# COMPACT_ATOMS: atom_id res chain seq x y z
N MET A 1 4.30 -19.37 6.45
CA MET A 1 3.73 -18.53 7.53
C MET A 1 3.91 -17.04 7.27
N ILE A 2 5.14 -16.54 7.03
CA ILE A 2 5.39 -15.11 6.76
C ILE A 2 4.62 -14.58 5.55
N LYS A 3 4.49 -15.37 4.47
CA LYS A 3 3.67 -14.99 3.31
C LYS A 3 2.21 -14.70 3.69
N SER A 4 1.61 -15.51 4.56
CA SER A 4 0.23 -15.33 5.01
C SER A 4 0.09 -14.07 5.87
N ILE A 5 1.08 -13.81 6.76
CA ILE A 5 1.15 -12.57 7.54
C ILE A 5 1.24 -11.37 6.59
N HIS A 6 2.17 -11.40 5.64
CA HIS A 6 2.33 -10.31 4.67
C HIS A 6 1.03 -10.04 3.90
N MET A 7 0.34 -11.09 3.41
CA MET A 7 -0.95 -10.94 2.72
C MET A 7 -2.05 -10.35 3.62
N LEU A 8 -2.11 -10.74 4.90
CA LEU A 8 -3.03 -10.14 5.87
C LEU A 8 -2.74 -8.64 6.06
N PHE A 9 -1.47 -8.26 6.22
CA PHE A 9 -1.09 -6.86 6.39
C PHE A 9 -1.31 -6.02 5.14
N ILE A 10 -1.21 -6.61 3.94
CA ILE A 10 -1.62 -5.97 2.68
C ILE A 10 -3.11 -5.62 2.73
N LEU A 11 -3.96 -6.57 3.12
CA LEU A 11 -5.41 -6.35 3.24
C LEU A 11 -5.75 -5.28 4.29
N LEU A 12 -5.06 -5.31 5.44
CA LEU A 12 -5.24 -4.31 6.49
C LEU A 12 -4.79 -2.91 6.04
N SER A 13 -3.68 -2.81 5.29
CA SER A 13 -3.18 -1.52 4.79
C SER A 13 -4.16 -0.89 3.78
N VAL A 14 -4.62 -1.67 2.79
CA VAL A 14 -5.59 -1.16 1.80
C VAL A 14 -6.96 -0.89 2.43
N GLY A 15 -7.46 -1.77 3.29
CA GLY A 15 -8.72 -1.56 4.00
C GLY A 15 -8.68 -0.33 4.92
N GLY A 16 -7.56 -0.13 5.62
CA GLY A 16 -7.32 1.07 6.44
C GLY A 16 -7.18 2.33 5.60
N PHE A 17 -6.58 2.27 4.41
CA PHE A 17 -6.53 3.39 3.48
C PHE A 17 -7.93 3.79 2.97
N ILE A 18 -8.72 2.82 2.49
CA ILE A 18 -10.10 3.06 2.02
C ILE A 18 -10.94 3.66 3.16
N THR A 19 -10.87 3.07 4.35
CA THR A 19 -11.60 3.56 5.53
C THR A 19 -11.24 5.01 5.85
N ARG A 20 -9.94 5.38 5.80
CA ARG A 20 -9.50 6.76 6.03
C ARG A 20 -10.05 7.73 4.99
N ILE A 21 -10.08 7.35 3.72
CA ILE A 21 -10.65 8.19 2.65
C ILE A 21 -12.16 8.38 2.86
N MET A 22 -12.89 7.31 3.18
CA MET A 22 -14.32 7.41 3.48
C MET A 22 -14.58 8.30 4.70
N LEU A 23 -13.81 8.13 5.78
CA LEU A 23 -13.92 8.98 6.96
C LEU A 23 -13.57 10.44 6.65
N ALA A 24 -12.61 10.68 5.76
CA ALA A 24 -12.20 12.04 5.39
C ALA A 24 -13.27 12.78 4.59
N GLU A 25 -14.17 12.05 3.94
CA GLU A 25 -15.30 12.61 3.20
C GLU A 25 -16.55 12.74 4.08
N PHE A 26 -16.92 11.68 4.78
CA PHE A 26 -18.23 11.62 5.46
C PHE A 26 -18.19 12.01 6.94
N LYS A 27 -17.08 11.75 7.65
CA LYS A 27 -16.98 11.94 9.12
C LYS A 27 -15.56 12.34 9.54
N PRO A 28 -15.09 13.54 9.16
CA PRO A 28 -13.71 13.96 9.39
C PRO A 28 -13.33 14.09 10.87
N ASP A 29 -14.30 14.23 11.77
CA ASP A 29 -14.05 14.28 13.21
C ASP A 29 -13.51 12.96 13.78
N ILE A 30 -13.93 11.83 13.20
CA ILE A 30 -13.50 10.50 13.65
C ILE A 30 -12.01 10.27 13.32
N LEU A 31 -11.50 10.85 12.22
CA LEU A 31 -10.07 10.80 11.85
C LEU A 31 -9.14 11.42 12.90
N ARG A 32 -9.67 12.20 13.85
CA ARG A 32 -8.88 12.75 14.96
C ARG A 32 -8.51 11.69 16.00
N ALA A 33 -9.21 10.55 16.03
CA ALA A 33 -8.94 9.45 16.95
C ALA A 33 -7.49 8.97 16.83
N LYS A 34 -6.80 8.85 17.97
CA LYS A 34 -5.39 8.43 18.03
C LYS A 34 -5.15 7.09 17.33
N VAL A 35 -6.11 6.16 17.44
CA VAL A 35 -6.04 4.83 16.81
C VAL A 35 -5.90 4.94 15.29
N LEU A 36 -6.70 5.77 14.62
CA LEU A 36 -6.67 5.91 13.15
C LEU A 36 -5.41 6.60 12.63
N LYS A 37 -4.69 7.33 13.51
CA LYS A 37 -3.40 7.93 13.19
C LYS A 37 -2.25 6.95 13.36
N ILE A 38 -2.29 6.09 14.39
CA ILE A 38 -1.19 5.17 14.72
C ILE A 38 -1.29 3.84 13.96
N ALA A 39 -2.51 3.29 13.81
CA ALA A 39 -2.76 2.03 13.13
C ALA A 39 -2.06 1.89 11.77
N PRO A 40 -2.14 2.87 10.84
CA PRO A 40 -1.46 2.74 9.55
C PRO A 40 0.06 2.60 9.69
N HIS A 41 0.70 3.34 10.61
CA HIS A 41 2.16 3.24 10.80
C HIS A 41 2.60 1.87 11.31
N VAL A 42 1.84 1.26 12.23
CA VAL A 42 2.12 -0.08 12.74
C VAL A 42 1.94 -1.12 11.64
N ILE A 43 0.83 -1.04 10.90
CA ILE A 43 0.53 -1.93 9.78
C ILE A 43 1.63 -1.82 8.71
N ASP A 44 2.00 -0.59 8.33
CA ASP A 44 2.97 -0.32 7.27
C ASP A 44 4.40 -0.74 7.67
N THR A 45 4.73 -0.70 8.97
CA THR A 45 6.01 -1.22 9.46
C THR A 45 6.06 -2.75 9.37
N ILE A 46 4.99 -3.45 9.76
CA ILE A 46 4.93 -4.92 9.74
C ILE A 46 4.82 -5.46 8.30
N LEU A 47 3.86 -4.99 7.51
CA LEU A 47 4.17 -4.27 6.28
C LEU A 47 5.48 -4.58 5.54
N LEU A 48 6.34 -3.57 5.60
CA LEU A 48 7.67 -3.51 5.02
C LEU A 48 8.59 -4.60 5.58
N LEU A 49 8.60 -4.82 6.91
CA LEU A 49 9.47 -5.82 7.53
C LEU A 49 9.18 -7.22 6.98
N SER A 50 7.91 -7.62 6.91
CA SER A 50 7.52 -8.92 6.36
C SER A 50 7.85 -9.04 4.86
N GLY A 51 7.71 -7.95 4.10
CA GLY A 51 8.13 -7.91 2.70
C GLY A 51 9.64 -8.12 2.54
N ILE A 52 10.45 -7.42 3.34
CA ILE A 52 11.90 -7.56 3.36
C ILE A 52 12.30 -8.99 3.74
N THR A 53 11.69 -9.56 4.79
CA THR A 53 11.96 -10.95 5.19
C THR A 53 11.66 -11.94 4.07
N LEU A 54 10.58 -11.75 3.30
CA LEU A 54 10.26 -12.59 2.15
C LEU A 54 11.30 -12.48 1.04
N VAL A 55 11.88 -11.30 0.81
CA VAL A 55 12.96 -11.10 -0.18
C VAL A 55 14.19 -11.93 0.18
N PHE A 56 14.61 -11.89 1.45
CA PHE A 56 15.75 -12.68 1.91
C PHE A 56 15.46 -14.19 1.91
N GLN A 57 14.28 -14.61 2.39
CA GLN A 57 13.88 -16.03 2.38
C GLN A 57 13.76 -16.60 0.96
N GLY A 58 13.33 -15.78 0.00
CA GLY A 58 13.19 -16.18 -1.40
C GLY A 58 14.49 -16.12 -2.20
N ASN A 59 15.59 -15.64 -1.62
CA ASN A 59 16.86 -15.37 -2.32
C ASN A 59 16.68 -14.51 -3.59
N TRP A 60 15.71 -13.59 -3.59
CA TRP A 60 15.36 -12.80 -4.78
C TRP A 60 16.35 -11.68 -5.10
N MET A 61 17.41 -11.54 -4.29
CA MET A 61 18.52 -10.60 -4.53
C MET A 61 19.59 -11.17 -5.48
N ALA A 62 19.62 -12.50 -5.70
CA ALA A 62 20.67 -13.17 -6.46
C ALA A 62 20.44 -13.23 -7.98
N GLY A 63 19.30 -12.75 -8.48
CA GLY A 63 18.92 -12.82 -9.89
C GLY A 63 17.96 -11.72 -10.30
N GLU A 64 16.66 -12.01 -10.33
CA GLU A 64 15.66 -11.07 -10.82
C GLU A 64 15.00 -10.25 -9.70
N TYR A 65 15.57 -9.07 -9.45
CA TYR A 65 15.03 -8.07 -8.52
C TYR A 65 14.19 -6.99 -9.22
N GLY A 66 14.09 -7.01 -10.56
CA GLY A 66 13.35 -6.00 -11.34
C GLY A 66 11.87 -5.88 -10.93
N TRP A 67 11.21 -7.00 -10.64
CA TRP A 67 9.84 -7.00 -10.13
C TRP A 67 9.74 -6.47 -8.69
N ILE A 68 10.78 -6.63 -7.86
CA ILE A 68 10.83 -6.04 -6.50
C ILE A 68 10.97 -4.52 -6.61
N LEU A 69 11.87 -4.05 -7.47
CA LEU A 69 12.05 -2.63 -7.73
C LEU A 69 10.74 -2.00 -8.23
N THR A 70 10.07 -2.68 -9.16
CA THR A 70 8.75 -2.30 -9.68
C THR A 70 7.72 -2.15 -8.55
N LYS A 71 7.67 -3.10 -7.60
CA LYS A 71 6.79 -2.99 -6.43
C LYS A 71 7.11 -1.76 -5.58
N VAL A 72 8.38 -1.46 -5.35
CA VAL A 72 8.79 -0.30 -4.53
C VAL A 72 8.44 1.02 -5.23
N VAL A 73 8.72 1.14 -6.53
CA VAL A 73 8.37 2.34 -7.32
C VAL A 73 6.86 2.56 -7.30
N MET A 74 6.08 1.50 -7.56
CA MET A 74 4.62 1.59 -7.55
C MET A 74 4.06 1.83 -6.15
N LEU A 75 4.73 1.36 -5.10
CA LEU A 75 4.38 1.67 -3.71
C LEU A 75 4.56 3.16 -3.42
N ILE A 76 5.65 3.78 -3.89
CA ILE A 76 5.87 5.22 -3.76
C ILE A 76 4.75 5.99 -4.49
N ALA A 77 4.42 5.57 -5.72
CA ALA A 77 3.31 6.17 -6.48
C ALA A 77 1.97 6.04 -5.75
N TYR A 78 1.66 4.84 -5.22
CA TYR A 78 0.48 4.58 -4.39
C TYR A 78 0.41 5.52 -3.18
N ILE A 79 1.51 5.69 -2.44
CA ILE A 79 1.57 6.59 -1.28
C ILE A 79 1.36 8.04 -1.72
N GLY A 80 2.00 8.48 -2.81
CA GLY A 80 1.84 9.82 -3.36
C GLY A 80 0.39 10.13 -3.73
N PHE A 81 -0.27 9.24 -4.46
CA PHE A 81 -1.69 9.38 -4.79
C PHE A 81 -2.58 9.29 -3.56
N GLY A 82 -2.25 8.44 -2.59
CA GLY A 82 -2.98 8.35 -1.33
C GLY A 82 -2.92 9.64 -0.50
N VAL A 83 -1.74 10.26 -0.42
CA VAL A 83 -1.57 11.58 0.22
C VAL A 83 -2.35 12.65 -0.53
N MET A 84 -2.31 12.64 -1.87
CA MET A 84 -3.09 13.57 -2.69
C MET A 84 -4.59 13.40 -2.46
N ALA A 85 -5.08 12.15 -2.38
CA ALA A 85 -6.49 11.85 -2.12
C ALA A 85 -6.93 12.34 -0.73
N MET A 86 -6.09 12.16 0.29
CA MET A 86 -6.37 12.65 1.65
C MET A 86 -6.39 14.19 1.72
N ARG A 87 -5.49 14.88 0.99
CA ARG A 87 -5.36 16.35 1.00
C ARG A 87 -6.33 17.07 0.05
N SER A 88 -6.91 16.37 -0.91
CA SER A 88 -7.86 16.94 -1.87
C SER A 88 -9.31 16.76 -1.41
N THR A 89 -10.24 17.44 -2.09
CA THR A 89 -11.69 17.30 -1.91
C THR A 89 -12.39 17.10 -3.26
N GLY A 90 -13.64 16.62 -3.24
CA GLY A 90 -14.47 16.45 -4.43
C GLY A 90 -13.86 15.52 -5.48
N LEU A 91 -14.01 15.87 -6.77
CA LEU A 91 -13.60 15.01 -7.89
C LEU A 91 -12.10 14.66 -7.89
N LYS A 92 -11.24 15.60 -7.45
CA LYS A 92 -9.78 15.37 -7.37
C LYS A 92 -9.42 14.31 -6.33
N ARG A 93 -10.12 14.26 -5.19
CA ARG A 93 -9.94 13.21 -4.17
C ARG A 93 -10.26 11.84 -4.74
N TRP A 94 -11.40 11.71 -5.40
CA TRP A 94 -11.84 10.44 -5.99
C TRP A 94 -10.94 9.99 -7.15
N GLY A 95 -10.50 10.92 -8.00
CA GLY A 95 -9.52 10.62 -9.05
C GLY A 95 -8.19 10.10 -8.48
N ALA A 96 -7.64 10.78 -7.46
CA ALA A 96 -6.43 10.34 -6.78
C ALA A 96 -6.61 9.00 -6.05
N PHE A 97 -7.77 8.76 -5.46
CA PHE A 97 -8.11 7.50 -4.80
C PHE A 97 -8.14 6.33 -5.80
N VAL A 98 -8.79 6.52 -6.95
CA VAL A 98 -8.82 5.51 -8.03
C VAL A 98 -7.41 5.24 -8.55
N LEU A 99 -6.61 6.29 -8.79
CA LEU A 99 -5.21 6.13 -9.22
C LEU A 99 -4.37 5.35 -8.20
N ALA A 100 -4.54 5.62 -6.90
CA ALA A 100 -3.89 4.85 -5.85
C ALA A 100 -4.29 3.37 -5.93
N LEU A 101 -5.59 3.06 -6.08
CA LEU A 101 -6.05 1.68 -6.20
C LEU A 101 -5.51 0.98 -7.46
N VAL A 102 -5.38 1.70 -8.58
CA VAL A 102 -4.74 1.18 -9.80
C VAL A 102 -3.28 0.82 -9.54
N CYS A 103 -2.52 1.70 -8.86
CA CYS A 103 -1.14 1.40 -8.46
C CYS A 103 -1.06 0.14 -7.59
N PHE A 104 -1.96 0.02 -6.61
CA PHE A 104 -2.04 -1.15 -5.74
C PHE A 104 -2.37 -2.44 -6.52
N GLY A 105 -3.35 -2.38 -7.44
CA GLY A 105 -3.69 -3.50 -8.31
C GLY A 105 -2.51 -3.96 -9.17
N TYR A 106 -1.75 -3.00 -9.71
CA TYR A 106 -0.54 -3.30 -10.47
C TYR A 106 0.56 -3.95 -9.62
N ILE A 107 0.77 -3.48 -8.38
CA ILE A 107 1.68 -4.15 -7.42
C ILE A 107 1.28 -5.62 -7.22
N GLY A 108 -0.04 -5.89 -7.12
CA GLY A 108 -0.59 -7.24 -7.02
C GLY A 108 -0.33 -8.09 -8.27
N MET A 109 -0.52 -7.52 -9.46
CA MET A 109 -0.23 -8.19 -10.72
C MET A 109 1.26 -8.57 -10.81
N VAL A 110 2.16 -7.62 -10.57
CA VAL A 110 3.62 -7.84 -10.56
C VAL A 110 4.02 -8.86 -9.48
N ALA A 111 3.28 -8.93 -8.37
CA ALA A 111 3.52 -9.96 -7.35
C ALA A 111 3.28 -11.39 -7.85
N VAL A 112 2.32 -11.57 -8.75
CA VAL A 112 1.93 -12.86 -9.31
C VAL A 112 2.76 -13.19 -10.55
N THR A 113 2.88 -12.25 -11.48
CA THR A 113 3.59 -12.47 -12.75
C THR A 113 5.10 -12.48 -12.58
N LYS A 114 5.63 -11.85 -11.53
CA LYS A 114 7.07 -11.68 -11.28
C LYS A 114 7.82 -10.98 -12.42
N HIS A 115 7.09 -10.34 -13.34
CA HIS A 115 7.65 -9.48 -14.38
C HIS A 115 7.75 -8.04 -13.87
N GLY A 116 8.96 -7.50 -13.87
CA GLY A 116 9.21 -6.09 -13.58
C GLY A 116 9.21 -5.21 -14.84
N PHE A 117 9.47 -3.92 -14.65
CA PHE A 117 9.79 -2.99 -15.73
C PHE A 117 11.12 -3.34 -16.44
N ILE A 118 11.97 -4.14 -15.78
CA ILE A 118 13.29 -4.60 -16.22
C ILE A 118 13.33 -6.11 -16.02
#